data_AF-U1P7D9-F1
#
_entry.id   AF-U1P7D9-F1
#
_cell.length_a   1.000
_cell.length_b   1.000
_cell.length_c   1.000
_cell.angle_alpha   90.00
_cell.angle_beta   90.00
_cell.angle_gamma   90.00
#
_symmetry.space_group_name_H-M   'P 1'
#
loop_
_entity.id
_entity.type
_entity.pdbx_description
1 polymer ?
#
loop_
_entity_poly.entity_id
_entity_poly.type
_entity_poly.pdbx_seq_one_letter_code
_entity_poly.pdbx_strand_id
1 'polypeptide(L)'
;MTAPGRFAADAAGADGVVTRERAAETGHRAFGTPGSVVVFDPPGRSGPPIVHRAQFRVEAGENWYDNANTSALAADDCAELRYCPAPHAGLITSGDANRRSDQAVGRAPPVRQSWVEGVVRARAPYLGCLRVAVAGRQCS
;
A
#
# COMPACT_ATOMS: atom_id res chain seq x y z
N MET A 1 -28.32 4.12 -13.22
CA MET A 1 -26.93 3.61 -13.20
C MET A 1 -26.03 4.80 -12.97
N THR A 2 -25.27 4.85 -11.88
CA THR A 2 -24.44 6.02 -11.59
C THR A 2 -22.98 5.71 -11.73
N ALA A 3 -22.25 6.63 -12.35
CA ALA A 3 -20.91 6.39 -12.86
C ALA A 3 -19.96 5.91 -11.76
N PRO A 4 -19.19 4.82 -11.99
CA PRO A 4 -18.26 4.25 -10.99
C PRO A 4 -17.23 5.26 -10.45
N GLY A 5 -17.01 6.38 -11.13
CA GLY A 5 -16.09 7.44 -10.70
C GLY A 5 -16.50 8.19 -9.44
N ARG A 6 -17.80 8.34 -9.13
CA ARG A 6 -18.23 9.10 -7.94
C ARG A 6 -17.97 8.33 -6.64
N PHE A 7 -18.22 7.02 -6.65
CA PHE A 7 -18.07 6.18 -5.46
C PHE A 7 -16.60 6.03 -5.06
N ALA A 8 -15.70 5.91 -6.04
CA ALA A 8 -14.27 5.88 -5.78
C ALA A 8 -13.74 7.20 -5.19
N ALA A 9 -14.38 8.34 -5.48
CA ALA A 9 -14.02 9.62 -4.87
C ALA A 9 -14.46 9.70 -3.40
N ASP A 10 -15.66 9.19 -3.08
CA ASP A 10 -16.19 9.19 -1.71
C ASP A 10 -15.44 8.22 -0.76
N ALA A 11 -14.87 7.15 -1.30
CA ALA A 11 -14.07 6.18 -0.54
C ALA A 11 -12.56 6.47 -0.51
N ALA A 12 -12.10 7.46 -1.28
CA ALA A 12 -10.71 7.86 -1.24
C ALA A 12 -10.45 8.68 0.02
N GLY A 13 -9.29 8.47 0.65
CA GLY A 13 -8.75 9.45 1.60
C GLY A 13 -8.47 10.78 0.91
N ALA A 14 -8.15 11.81 1.69
CA ALA A 14 -7.78 13.14 1.16
C ALA A 14 -6.58 13.11 0.19
N ASP A 15 -5.78 12.04 0.23
CA ASP A 15 -4.64 11.75 -0.65
C ASP A 15 -5.03 10.99 -1.94
N GLY A 16 -6.32 10.76 -2.19
CA GLY A 16 -6.81 10.02 -3.35
C GLY A 16 -6.58 8.50 -3.28
N VAL A 17 -6.14 7.98 -2.12
CA VAL A 17 -5.91 6.53 -1.92
C VAL A 17 -7.19 5.87 -1.42
N VAL A 18 -7.69 4.90 -2.18
CA VAL A 18 -8.78 4.01 -1.76
C VAL A 18 -8.17 2.74 -1.17
N THR A 19 -8.38 2.48 0.11
CA THR A 19 -7.86 1.26 0.77
C THR A 19 -8.62 0.02 0.29
N ARG A 20 -8.04 -1.18 0.46
CA ARG A 20 -8.71 -2.43 0.13
C ARG A 20 -10.01 -2.62 0.92
N GLU A 21 -10.00 -2.24 2.19
CA GLU A 21 -11.17 -2.18 3.06
C GLU A 21 -12.31 -1.37 2.42
N ARG A 22 -12.07 -0.09 2.08
CA ARG A 22 -13.08 0.78 1.46
C ARG A 22 -13.43 0.42 0.02
N ALA A 23 -12.53 -0.27 -0.68
CA ALA A 23 -12.80 -0.77 -2.02
C ALA A 23 -13.92 -1.83 -2.05
N ALA A 24 -14.19 -2.52 -0.94
CA ALA A 24 -15.32 -3.45 -0.83
C ALA A 24 -16.67 -2.73 -0.96
N GLU A 25 -16.75 -1.49 -0.47
CA GLU A 25 -17.97 -0.66 -0.49
C GLU A 25 -18.22 -0.01 -1.87
N THR A 26 -17.15 0.25 -2.62
CA THR A 26 -17.20 1.09 -3.83
C THR A 26 -16.90 0.36 -5.12
N GLY A 27 -16.44 -0.89 -5.03
CA GLY A 27 -16.02 -1.68 -6.19
C GLY A 27 -14.73 -1.18 -6.85
N HIS A 28 -14.00 -0.24 -6.22
CA HIS A 28 -12.74 0.28 -6.74
C HIS A 28 -11.67 -0.82 -6.87
N ARG A 29 -11.01 -0.92 -8.02
CA ARG A 29 -9.97 -1.91 -8.29
C ARG A 29 -8.77 -1.30 -9.00
N ALA A 30 -7.57 -1.64 -8.53
CA ALA A 30 -6.33 -1.42 -9.25
C ALA A 30 -5.73 -2.78 -9.63
N PHE A 31 -5.38 -2.95 -10.91
CA PHE A 31 -4.83 -4.21 -11.44
C PHE A 31 -5.75 -5.43 -11.23
N GLY A 32 -7.06 -5.21 -11.33
CA GLY A 32 -8.07 -6.26 -11.16
C GLY A 32 -8.35 -6.66 -9.71
N THR A 33 -7.59 -6.17 -8.74
CA THR A 33 -7.78 -6.49 -7.31
C THR A 33 -8.23 -5.24 -6.52
N PRO A 34 -9.02 -5.40 -5.43
CA PRO A 34 -9.57 -4.26 -4.71
C PRO A 34 -8.50 -3.39 -4.03
N GLY A 35 -8.77 -2.09 -3.97
CA GLY A 35 -7.87 -1.10 -3.36
C GLY A 35 -6.85 -0.49 -4.33
N SER A 36 -6.29 0.64 -3.94
CA SER A 36 -5.26 1.36 -4.68
C SER A 36 -3.87 0.73 -4.46
N VAL A 37 -3.01 0.84 -5.49
CA VAL A 37 -1.58 0.56 -5.38
C VAL A 37 -0.85 1.89 -5.23
N VAL A 38 -0.05 2.03 -4.18
CA VAL A 38 0.70 3.24 -3.84
C VAL A 38 2.19 3.03 -4.11
N VAL A 39 2.84 4.09 -4.56
CA VAL A 39 4.31 4.20 -4.65
C VAL A 39 4.77 5.10 -3.52
N PHE A 40 5.73 4.64 -2.71
CA PHE A 40 6.24 5.41 -1.59
C PHE A 40 7.73 5.18 -1.37
N ASP A 41 8.40 6.20 -0.81
CA ASP A 41 9.80 6.14 -0.44
C ASP A 41 10.02 6.60 1.01
N PRO A 42 10.24 5.67 1.95
CA PRO A 42 10.46 6.02 3.35
C PRO A 42 11.87 6.61 3.55
N PRO A 43 12.02 7.62 4.42
CA PRO A 43 13.30 8.28 4.64
C PRO A 43 14.36 7.30 5.17
N GLY A 44 15.61 7.48 4.73
CA GLY A 44 16.75 6.67 5.18
C GLY A 44 16.87 5.30 4.48
N ARG A 45 16.01 5.01 3.50
CA ARG A 45 16.15 3.85 2.62
C ARG A 45 16.93 4.22 1.36
N SER A 46 17.79 3.33 0.90
CA SER A 46 18.44 3.43 -0.42
C SER A 46 17.84 2.38 -1.35
N GLY A 47 17.57 2.76 -2.61
CA GLY A 47 17.01 1.89 -3.63
C GLY A 47 15.76 2.47 -4.30
N PRO A 48 15.13 1.71 -5.22
CA PRO A 48 13.93 2.18 -5.92
C PRO A 48 12.72 2.28 -4.98
N PRO A 49 11.75 3.17 -5.26
CA PRO A 49 10.51 3.29 -4.49
C PRO A 49 9.77 1.97 -4.31
N ILE A 50 9.04 1.84 -3.21
CA ILE A 50 8.27 0.64 -2.87
C ILE A 50 6.88 0.77 -3.49
N VAL A 51 6.40 -0.32 -4.11
CA VAL A 51 5.09 -0.39 -4.75
C VAL A 51 4.24 -1.43 -4.05
N HIS A 52 3.28 -1.01 -3.24
CA HIS A 52 2.39 -1.90 -2.49
C HIS A 52 0.92 -1.49 -2.63
N ARG A 53 0.03 -2.42 -2.30
CA ARG A 53 -1.40 -2.15 -2.17
C ARG A 53 -1.73 -1.60 -0.79
N ALA A 54 -2.54 -0.54 -0.76
CA ALA A 54 -3.08 0.00 0.49
C ALA A 54 -4.16 -0.92 1.05
N GLN A 55 -3.99 -1.43 2.27
CA GLN A 55 -4.92 -2.35 2.91
C GLN A 55 -5.99 -1.58 3.70
N PHE A 56 -5.55 -0.76 4.64
CA PHE A 56 -6.38 0.08 5.50
C PHE A 56 -5.54 1.21 6.12
N ARG A 57 -6.19 2.16 6.80
CA ARG A 57 -5.56 3.27 7.53
C ARG A 57 -5.54 3.02 9.01
N VAL A 58 -4.56 3.59 9.68
CA VAL A 58 -4.43 3.56 11.13
C VAL A 58 -4.12 4.95 11.66
N GLU A 59 -4.57 5.23 12.87
CA GLU A 59 -4.23 6.42 13.64
C GLU A 59 -3.08 6.16 14.63
N ALA A 60 -2.46 7.23 15.14
CA ALA A 60 -1.43 7.09 16.17
C ALA A 60 -2.01 6.46 17.44
N GLY A 61 -1.34 5.43 17.97
CA GLY A 61 -1.77 4.67 19.14
C GLY A 61 -2.80 3.59 18.86
N GLU A 62 -3.22 3.40 17.60
CA GLU A 62 -4.20 2.38 17.25
C GLU A 62 -3.62 0.97 17.33
N ASN A 63 -4.34 0.05 17.98
CA ASN A 63 -4.12 -1.38 17.80
C ASN A 63 -4.69 -1.80 16.45
N TRP A 64 -3.80 -2.02 15.49
CA TRP A 64 -4.17 -2.39 14.13
C TRP A 64 -4.08 -3.90 13.86
N TYR A 65 -3.68 -4.70 14.86
CA TYR A 65 -3.58 -6.16 14.73
C TYR A 65 -4.92 -6.77 14.31
N ASP A 66 -6.01 -6.34 14.95
CA ASP A 66 -7.36 -6.86 14.71
C ASP A 66 -7.90 -6.53 13.31
N ASN A 67 -7.40 -5.43 12.71
CA ASN A 67 -7.78 -4.96 11.38
C ASN A 67 -6.93 -5.60 10.27
N ALA A 68 -5.77 -6.17 10.63
CA ALA A 68 -4.92 -6.86 9.69
C ALA A 68 -5.46 -8.25 9.35
N ASN A 69 -5.13 -8.73 8.16
CA ASN A 69 -5.28 -10.16 7.88
C ASN A 69 -4.22 -10.90 8.72
N THR A 70 -4.60 -11.36 9.90
CA THR A 70 -3.73 -11.99 10.89
C THR A 70 -3.01 -13.23 10.35
N SER A 71 -3.60 -13.95 9.39
CA SER A 71 -2.93 -15.07 8.70
C SER A 71 -1.69 -14.66 7.89
N ALA A 72 -1.54 -13.37 7.59
CA ALA A 72 -0.36 -12.81 6.96
C ALA A 72 0.69 -12.36 7.99
N LEU A 73 0.34 -12.19 9.26
CA LEU A 73 1.23 -11.74 10.33
C LEU A 73 1.85 -12.94 11.04
N ALA A 74 3.12 -12.82 11.42
CA ALA A 74 3.80 -13.80 12.29
C ALA A 74 3.81 -13.31 13.74
N ALA A 75 2.62 -13.01 14.29
CA ALA A 75 2.41 -12.49 15.65
C ALA A 75 1.04 -12.93 16.18
N ASP A 76 0.97 -13.18 17.48
CA ASP A 76 -0.25 -13.59 18.19
C ASP A 76 -1.05 -12.39 18.72
N ASP A 77 -0.42 -11.22 18.88
CA ASP A 77 -1.09 -9.97 19.23
C ASP A 77 -0.32 -8.71 18.77
N CYS A 78 -0.89 -7.55 19.10
CA CYS A 78 -0.30 -6.24 18.83
C CYS A 78 1.03 -6.01 19.57
N ALA A 79 1.17 -6.49 20.80
CA ALA A 79 2.38 -6.29 21.60
C ALA A 79 3.60 -7.03 21.02
N GLU A 80 3.37 -8.11 20.26
CA GLU A 80 4.42 -8.83 19.53
C GLU A 80 4.88 -8.11 18.24
N LEU A 81 4.12 -7.12 17.76
CA LEU A 81 4.46 -6.35 16.57
C LEU A 81 5.22 -5.08 16.94
N ARG A 82 6.43 -4.90 16.38
CA ARG A 82 7.30 -3.73 16.62
C ARG A 82 6.62 -2.36 16.45
N TYR A 83 5.63 -2.25 15.58
CA TYR A 83 4.94 -0.98 15.27
C TYR A 83 3.44 -1.04 15.58
N CYS A 84 3.06 -1.88 16.54
CA CYS A 84 1.73 -1.90 17.12
C CYS A 84 1.85 -1.71 18.65
N PRO A 85 1.11 -0.77 19.26
CA PRO A 85 0.21 0.19 18.63
C PRO A 85 0.94 1.11 17.63
N ALA A 86 0.20 1.64 16.66
CA ALA A 86 0.79 2.41 15.57
C ALA A 86 1.56 3.64 16.11
N PRO A 87 2.86 3.80 15.79
CA PRO A 87 3.66 4.92 16.30
C PRO A 87 3.23 6.28 15.71
N HIS A 88 2.41 6.26 14.66
CA HIS A 88 1.84 7.43 14.00
C HIS A 88 0.74 7.01 13.03
N ALA A 89 -0.06 7.97 12.57
CA ALA A 89 -1.03 7.73 11.52
C ALA A 89 -0.37 7.36 10.19
N GLY A 90 -1.04 6.53 9.40
CA GLY A 90 -0.54 6.09 8.10
C GLY A 90 -1.32 4.96 7.44
N LEU A 91 -0.76 4.43 6.36
CA LEU A 91 -1.31 3.31 5.61
C LEU A 91 -0.61 2.00 6.01
N ILE A 92 -1.39 0.96 6.27
CA ILE A 92 -0.89 -0.41 6.23
C ILE A 92 -0.91 -0.88 4.78
N THR A 93 0.21 -1.43 4.30
CA THR A 93 0.40 -1.79 2.89
C THR A 93 0.91 -3.23 2.73
N SER A 94 0.63 -3.87 1.59
CA SER A 94 1.18 -5.19 1.29
C SER A 94 1.51 -5.32 -0.20
N GLY A 95 2.61 -6.01 -0.53
CA GLY A 95 2.93 -6.33 -1.92
C GLY A 95 2.03 -7.45 -2.46
N ASP A 96 1.51 -7.30 -3.68
CA ASP A 96 0.62 -8.29 -4.30
C ASP A 96 1.34 -9.58 -4.74
N ALA A 97 2.65 -9.50 -5.02
CA ALA A 97 3.47 -10.61 -5.51
C ALA A 97 4.37 -11.24 -4.44
N ASN A 98 4.37 -10.70 -3.21
CA ASN A 98 5.24 -11.19 -2.14
C ASN A 98 4.50 -12.21 -1.28
N ARG A 99 5.06 -13.42 -1.09
CA ARG A 99 4.50 -14.42 -0.14
C ARG A 99 4.58 -13.94 1.32
N ARG A 100 5.42 -12.95 1.62
CA ARG A 100 5.54 -12.28 2.93
C ARG A 100 5.87 -10.80 2.70
N SER A 101 5.10 -9.89 3.29
CA SER A 101 5.36 -8.44 3.24
C SER A 101 6.34 -8.02 4.33
N ASP A 102 7.15 -6.97 4.08
CA ASP A 102 8.08 -6.43 5.10
C ASP A 102 7.35 -5.86 6.33
N GLN A 103 6.13 -5.34 6.16
CA GLN A 103 5.28 -4.92 7.29
C GLN A 103 4.71 -6.11 8.08
N ALA A 104 4.53 -7.26 7.42
CA ALA A 104 3.96 -8.46 8.04
C ALA A 104 4.94 -9.24 8.93
N VAL A 105 6.23 -8.88 8.88
CA VAL A 105 7.29 -9.35 9.78
C VAL A 105 7.85 -8.22 10.66
N GLY A 106 7.08 -7.13 10.82
CA GLY A 106 7.43 -6.02 11.71
C GLY A 106 8.63 -5.16 11.27
N ARG A 107 9.01 -5.15 9.99
CA ARG A 107 10.21 -4.42 9.51
C ARG A 107 9.97 -2.93 9.24
N ALA A 108 8.74 -2.50 8.96
CA ALA A 108 8.44 -1.09 8.67
C ALA A 108 7.18 -0.60 9.41
N PRO A 109 7.17 0.65 9.90
CA PRO A 109 6.00 1.28 10.50
C PRO A 109 4.89 1.51 9.45
N PRO A 110 3.68 1.95 9.86
CA PRO A 110 2.68 2.46 8.92
C PRO A 110 3.30 3.45 7.93
N VAL A 111 2.85 3.48 6.68
CA VAL A 111 3.38 4.39 5.66
C VAL A 111 2.77 5.77 5.88
N ARG A 112 3.60 6.78 6.20
CA ARG A 112 3.11 8.16 6.31
C ARG A 112 2.62 8.65 4.96
N GLN A 113 1.58 9.46 4.96
CA GLN A 113 1.11 10.11 3.73
C GLN A 113 2.20 10.92 3.04
N SER A 114 3.08 11.56 3.81
CA SER A 114 4.23 12.32 3.29
C SER A 114 5.29 11.46 2.60
N TRP A 115 5.25 10.14 2.74
CA TRP A 115 6.15 9.22 2.02
C TRP A 115 5.54 8.75 0.70
N VAL A 116 4.23 8.94 0.50
CA VAL A 116 3.53 8.53 -0.71
C VAL A 116 3.83 9.53 -1.83
N GLU A 117 4.49 9.03 -2.88
CA GLU A 117 4.81 9.81 -4.07
C GLU A 117 3.65 9.81 -5.07
N GLY A 118 2.81 8.76 -5.04
CA GLY A 118 1.63 8.71 -5.87
C GLY A 118 0.84 7.41 -5.81
N VAL A 119 -0.30 7.41 -6.51
CA VAL A 119 -1.18 6.26 -6.71
C VAL A 119 -1.05 5.76 -8.13
N VAL A 120 -0.83 4.45 -8.30
CA VAL A 120 -0.69 3.82 -9.61
C VAL A 120 -2.06 3.68 -10.26
N ARG A 121 -2.34 4.52 -11.27
CA ARG A 121 -3.64 4.63 -11.95
C ARG A 121 -3.76 3.75 -13.21
N ALA A 122 -2.65 3.28 -13.77
CA ALA A 122 -2.62 2.46 -14.97
C ALA A 122 -1.57 1.34 -14.84
N ARG A 123 -1.65 0.30 -15.68
CA ARG A 123 -0.50 -0.59 -15.90
C ARG A 123 0.66 0.29 -16.31
N ALA A 124 1.68 0.41 -15.47
CA ALA A 124 2.93 1.05 -15.83
C ALA A 124 3.81 -0.02 -16.49
N PRO A 125 3.84 -0.15 -17.83
CA PRO A 125 4.73 -1.10 -18.51
C PRO A 125 6.22 -0.79 -18.24
N TYR A 126 6.55 0.41 -17.75
CA TYR A 126 7.91 0.90 -17.66
C TYR A 126 8.63 0.64 -16.33
N LEU A 127 7.97 0.09 -15.30
CA LEU A 127 8.68 -0.32 -14.07
C LEU A 127 9.63 -1.51 -14.33
N GLY A 128 9.40 -2.29 -15.39
CA GLY A 128 10.36 -3.27 -15.89
C GLY A 128 11.47 -2.68 -16.76
N CYS A 129 11.23 -1.54 -17.42
CA CYS A 129 12.19 -0.88 -18.33
C CYS A 129 13.19 0.03 -17.60
N LEU A 130 12.86 0.51 -16.39
CA LEU A 130 13.79 1.27 -15.53
C LEU A 130 14.99 0.44 -15.04
N ARG A 131 15.09 -0.84 -15.42
CA ARG A 131 16.28 -1.69 -15.23
C ARG A 131 17.28 -1.69 -16.39
N VAL A 132 17.09 -0.91 -17.46
CA VAL A 132 18.07 -0.88 -18.56
C VAL A 132 18.30 0.54 -19.07
N ALA A 133 18.99 1.35 -18.25
CA ALA A 133 19.65 2.57 -18.72
C ALA A 133 21.19 2.50 -18.57
N VAL A 134 21.75 1.28 -18.58
CA VAL A 134 23.22 1.05 -18.70
C VAL A 134 23.55 0.02 -19.82
N ALA A 135 22.57 -0.53 -20.53
CA ALA A 135 22.85 -1.47 -21.64
C ALA A 135 21.79 -1.34 -22.75
N GLY A 136 21.94 -0.33 -23.61
CA GLY A 136 20.96 0.08 -24.63
C GLY A 136 20.27 -1.05 -25.38
N ARG A 137 19.05 -1.40 -24.94
CA ARG A 137 18.10 -2.20 -25.70
C ARG A 137 16.74 -1.53 -25.62
N GLN A 138 16.25 -1.08 -26.77
CA GLN A 138 14.92 -0.55 -26.95
C GLN A 138 13.87 -1.67 -26.87
N CYS A 139 12.79 -1.43 -26.14
CA CYS A 139 11.61 -2.30 -26.18
C CYS A 139 10.74 -1.90 -27.38
N SER A 140 10.45 -2.86 -28.27
CA SER A 140 9.39 -2.76 -29.30
C SER A 140 8.08 -3.30 -28.75
#